data_AF-A0A2V8SWU9-F1
#
_entry.id   AF-A0A2V8SWU9-F1
#
_cell.length_a   1.000
_cell.length_b   1.000
_cell.length_c   1.000
_cell.angle_alpha   90.00
_cell.angle_beta   90.00
_cell.angle_gamma   90.00
#
_symmetry.space_group_name_H-M   'P 1'
#
loop_
_entity.id
_entity.type
_entity.pdbx_description
1 polymer ?
#
loop_
_entity_poly.entity_id
_entity_poly.type
_entity_poly.pdbx_seq_one_letter_code
_entity_poly.pdbx_strand_id
1 'polypeptide(L)'
;MQNKPPNLSDEENRLIQFIASVVEALNSQGHSPGDKEKSKPAWQRFLETAGGVALVTVLLGGILGQCVTGKINEGMKERENHQADVKAYNDRVSDAAKSYLEQEQQVVRRTYELVGKCVSDSEDIMGITGEEFDPSLYEGQSRKDIQKLRDDIREEYNASDKQWRSEGVSLGLLMSYYHNGNMNVVASWRDAKDSIDAYKDCAEGQLRRHEKEQIFFKEEDIKSACSVEKQKVRDALDNLTVILENARLDALKKWETPPQ
;
A
#
# COMPACT_ATOMS: atom_id res chain seq x y z
N MET A 1 19.95 27.44 8.17
CA MET A 1 20.62 28.69 8.58
C MET A 1 21.47 29.20 7.43
N GLN A 2 21.54 30.54 7.29
CA GLN A 2 22.20 31.40 6.30
C GLN A 2 21.33 31.89 5.13
N ASN A 3 20.55 32.95 5.43
CA ASN A 3 19.93 33.84 4.45
C ASN A 3 21.03 34.64 3.75
N LYS A 4 21.35 34.29 2.50
CA LYS A 4 22.12 35.16 1.61
C LYS A 4 21.15 36.16 0.97
N PRO A 5 21.30 37.48 1.16
CA PRO A 5 20.44 38.44 0.48
C PRO A 5 20.61 38.28 -1.05
N PRO A 6 19.53 38.40 -1.84
CA PRO A 6 19.60 38.25 -3.29
C PRO A 6 20.51 39.34 -3.86
N ASN A 7 21.47 38.92 -4.69
CA ASN A 7 22.44 39.80 -5.32
C ASN A 7 21.71 40.60 -6.41
N LEU A 8 21.27 41.82 -6.07
CA LEU A 8 20.76 42.80 -7.03
C LEU A 8 21.85 43.10 -8.06
N SER A 9 21.48 43.21 -9.33
CA SER A 9 22.44 43.64 -10.36
C SER A 9 22.93 45.06 -10.07
N ASP A 10 24.15 45.38 -10.51
CA ASP A 10 24.75 46.70 -10.27
C ASP A 10 23.89 47.86 -10.83
N GLU A 11 23.11 47.59 -11.88
CA GLU A 11 22.16 48.55 -12.46
C GLU A 11 20.94 48.79 -11.57
N GLU A 12 20.39 47.74 -10.95
CA GLU A 12 19.27 47.85 -10.00
C GLU A 12 19.71 48.58 -8.72
N ASN A 13 20.92 48.31 -8.22
CA ASN A 13 21.47 49.03 -7.07
C ASN A 13 21.66 50.52 -7.36
N ARG A 14 22.15 50.87 -8.55
CA ARG A 14 22.28 52.27 -8.99
C ARG A 14 20.93 52.97 -9.13
N LEU A 15 19.93 52.27 -9.66
CA LEU A 15 18.58 52.80 -9.82
C LEU A 15 17.91 53.04 -8.46
N ILE A 16 18.06 52.11 -7.51
CA ILE A 16 17.54 52.24 -6.15
C ILE A 16 18.21 53.40 -5.40
N GLN A 17 19.54 53.55 -5.52
CA GLN A 17 20.27 54.68 -4.92
C GLN A 17 19.83 56.02 -5.52
N PHE A 18 19.63 56.08 -6.83
CA PHE A 18 19.13 57.27 -7.51
C PHE A 18 17.73 57.63 -7.00
N ILE A 19 16.80 56.66 -6.93
CA ILE A 19 15.45 56.88 -6.42
C ILE A 19 15.46 57.34 -4.95
N ALA A 20 16.28 56.72 -4.10
CA ALA A 20 16.41 57.11 -2.69
C ALA A 20 16.91 58.56 -2.55
N SER A 21 17.91 58.96 -3.34
CA SER A 21 18.44 60.33 -3.33
C SER A 21 17.42 61.38 -3.80
N VAL A 22 16.53 61.01 -4.73
CA VAL A 22 15.44 61.89 -5.20
C VAL A 22 14.35 62.03 -4.13
N VAL A 23 14.00 60.95 -3.42
CA VAL A 23 13.03 60.99 -2.31
C VAL A 23 13.55 61.82 -1.14
N GLU A 24 14.83 61.68 -0.80
CA GLU A 24 15.47 62.48 0.25
C GLU A 24 15.49 63.97 -0.12
N ALA A 25 15.79 64.30 -1.38
CA ALA A 25 15.72 65.66 -1.89
C ALA A 25 14.29 66.24 -1.82
N LEU A 26 13.26 65.46 -2.13
CA LEU A 26 11.86 65.89 -2.05
C LEU A 26 11.37 66.07 -0.60
N ASN A 27 11.78 65.21 0.33
CA ASN A 27 11.43 65.33 1.75
C ASN A 27 12.15 66.48 2.45
N SER A 28 13.35 66.86 1.98
CA SER A 28 14.10 68.00 2.53
C SER A 28 13.50 69.38 2.21
N GLN A 29 12.45 69.47 1.38
CA GLN A 29 11.77 70.73 1.05
C GLN A 29 10.63 71.12 2.02
N GLY A 30 10.33 70.30 3.03
CA GLY A 30 9.39 70.66 4.09
C GLY A 30 10.10 71.24 5.33
N HIS A 31 10.21 72.57 5.38
CA HIS A 31 10.53 73.46 6.54
C HIS A 31 11.81 74.31 6.39
N SER A 32 11.69 75.49 5.77
CA SER A 32 12.23 76.77 6.30
C SER A 32 11.78 77.95 5.43
N PRO A 33 11.09 78.97 5.98
CA PRO A 33 10.95 80.27 5.34
C PRO A 33 12.22 81.09 5.63
N GLY A 34 13.01 81.41 4.61
CA GLY A 34 14.14 82.32 4.74
C GLY A 34 15.20 82.20 3.64
N ASP A 35 15.02 83.04 2.62
CA ASP A 35 16.06 83.69 1.80
C ASP A 35 16.87 82.95 0.71
N LYS A 36 16.83 83.61 -0.46
CA LYS A 36 17.76 83.68 -1.61
C LYS A 36 17.55 82.72 -2.78
N GLU A 37 16.89 83.30 -3.78
CA GLU A 37 16.80 82.95 -5.20
C GLU A 37 18.15 82.47 -5.78
N LYS A 38 18.37 81.16 -5.76
CA LYS A 38 19.32 80.46 -6.64
C LYS A 38 18.52 79.69 -7.65
N SER A 39 18.80 79.90 -8.94
CA SER A 39 18.04 79.27 -10.02
C SER A 39 18.00 77.75 -9.86
N LYS A 40 16.80 77.19 -9.68
CA LYS A 40 16.59 75.74 -9.56
C LYS A 40 17.14 75.02 -10.80
N PRO A 41 17.87 73.89 -10.65
CA PRO A 41 18.34 73.06 -11.76
C PRO A 41 17.19 72.60 -12.67
N ALA A 42 17.47 72.39 -13.96
CA ALA A 42 16.46 72.00 -14.95
C ALA A 42 15.69 70.71 -14.60
N TRP A 43 16.36 69.75 -13.96
CA TRP A 43 15.74 68.51 -13.49
C TRP A 43 14.68 68.75 -12.40
N GLN A 44 14.90 69.74 -11.53
CA GLN A 44 13.96 70.10 -10.47
C GLN A 44 12.73 70.82 -11.02
N ARG A 45 12.91 71.63 -12.07
CA ARG A 45 11.79 72.25 -12.80
C ARG A 45 10.95 71.22 -13.56
N PHE A 46 11.58 70.21 -14.14
CA PHE A 46 10.88 69.11 -14.80
C PHE A 46 10.00 68.31 -13.83
N LEU A 47 10.52 68.01 -12.62
CA LEU A 47 9.78 67.32 -11.54
C LEU A 47 8.65 68.15 -10.95
N GLU A 48 8.74 69.49 -10.99
CA GLU A 48 7.66 70.38 -10.54
C GLU A 48 6.51 70.51 -11.56
N THR A 49 6.64 69.93 -12.77
CA THR A 49 5.54 69.89 -13.74
C THR A 49 4.56 68.76 -13.45
N ALA A 50 3.26 68.99 -13.69
CA ALA A 50 2.21 67.98 -13.54
C ALA A 50 2.50 66.69 -14.36
N GLY A 51 3.19 66.81 -15.50
CA GLY A 51 3.66 65.67 -16.30
C GLY A 51 4.86 64.93 -15.68
N GLY A 52 5.80 65.63 -15.05
CA GLY A 52 6.97 65.05 -14.39
C GLY A 52 6.61 64.28 -13.11
N VAL A 53 5.71 64.83 -12.28
CA VAL A 53 5.20 64.13 -11.08
C VAL A 53 4.45 62.86 -11.47
N ALA A 54 3.59 62.93 -12.51
CA ALA A 54 2.86 61.77 -12.99
C ALA A 54 3.80 60.67 -13.52
N LEU A 55 4.85 61.02 -14.27
CA LEU A 55 5.83 60.07 -14.79
C LEU A 55 6.60 59.36 -13.66
N VAL A 56 7.04 60.11 -12.65
CA VAL A 56 7.75 59.53 -11.49
C VAL A 56 6.82 58.63 -10.67
N THR A 57 5.56 59.02 -10.49
CA THR A 57 4.57 58.23 -9.77
C THR A 57 4.24 56.93 -10.52
N VAL A 58 4.15 56.97 -11.86
CA VAL A 58 3.93 55.78 -12.70
C VAL A 58 5.16 54.88 -12.74
N LEU A 59 6.37 55.44 -12.79
CA LEU A 59 7.61 54.67 -12.73
C LEU A 59 7.79 54.00 -11.36
N LEU A 60 7.54 54.73 -10.26
CA LEU A 60 7.59 54.18 -8.90
C LEU A 60 6.49 53.13 -8.69
N GLY A 61 5.26 53.40 -9.12
CA GLY A 61 4.14 52.45 -9.03
C GLY A 61 4.34 51.20 -9.89
N GLY A 62 4.91 51.34 -11.09
CA GLY A 62 5.19 50.24 -12.02
C GLY A 62 6.34 49.35 -11.56
N ILE A 63 7.45 49.95 -11.08
CA ILE A 63 8.64 49.21 -10.62
C ILE A 63 8.37 48.53 -9.27
N LEU A 64 7.73 49.23 -8.32
CA LEU A 64 7.34 48.61 -7.04
C LEU A 64 6.28 47.53 -7.24
N GLY A 65 5.32 47.74 -8.15
CA GLY A 65 4.33 46.75 -8.53
C GLY A 65 4.97 45.48 -9.09
N GLN A 66 5.88 45.59 -10.05
CA GLN A 66 6.55 44.44 -10.68
C GLN A 66 7.48 43.69 -9.70
N CYS A 67 8.20 44.38 -8.80
CA CYS A 67 9.03 43.74 -7.79
C CYS A 67 8.21 42.97 -6.73
N VAL A 68 7.05 43.49 -6.33
CA VAL A 68 6.18 42.83 -5.34
C VAL A 68 5.45 41.65 -5.96
N THR A 69 4.92 41.79 -7.18
CA THR A 69 4.23 40.71 -7.88
C THR A 69 5.18 39.55 -8.24
N GLY A 70 6.44 39.83 -8.62
CA GLY A 70 7.44 38.80 -8.91
C GLY A 70 7.75 37.89 -7.72
N LYS A 71 7.90 38.45 -6.50
CA LYS A 71 8.18 37.65 -5.29
C LYS A 71 6.98 36.89 -4.74
N ILE A 72 5.77 37.41 -4.91
CA ILE A 72 4.55 36.67 -4.54
C ILE A 72 4.31 35.50 -5.51
N ASN A 73 4.60 35.66 -6.80
CA ASN A 73 4.51 34.57 -7.78
C ASN A 73 5.53 33.47 -7.55
N GLU A 74 6.79 33.79 -7.20
CA GLU A 74 7.81 32.78 -6.89
C GLU A 74 7.49 32.03 -5.59
N GLY A 75 7.04 32.73 -4.54
CA GLY A 75 6.66 32.09 -3.27
C GLY A 75 5.39 31.23 -3.35
N MET A 76 4.43 31.57 -4.21
CA MET A 76 3.29 30.71 -4.50
C MET A 76 3.69 29.52 -5.36
N LYS A 77 4.53 29.71 -6.37
CA LYS A 77 5.01 28.64 -7.25
C LYS A 77 5.88 27.61 -6.50
N GLU A 78 6.70 28.06 -5.54
CA GLU A 78 7.49 27.17 -4.69
C GLU A 78 6.62 26.38 -3.70
N ARG A 79 5.56 27.00 -3.15
CA ARG A 79 4.55 26.31 -2.33
C ARG A 79 3.70 25.34 -3.13
N GLU A 80 3.29 25.70 -4.34
CA GLU A 80 2.55 24.83 -5.26
C GLU A 80 3.41 23.66 -5.74
N ASN A 81 4.68 23.90 -6.05
CA ASN A 81 5.63 22.83 -6.40
C ASN A 81 5.88 21.92 -5.19
N HIS A 82 6.10 22.47 -4.00
CA HIS A 82 6.28 21.66 -2.80
C HIS A 82 5.00 20.86 -2.47
N GLN A 83 3.82 21.46 -2.62
CA GLN A 83 2.55 20.77 -2.42
C GLN A 83 2.30 19.72 -3.51
N ALA A 84 2.70 19.97 -4.75
CA ALA A 84 2.64 19.00 -5.85
C ALA A 84 3.64 17.85 -5.66
N ASP A 85 4.84 18.12 -5.15
CA ASP A 85 5.86 17.11 -4.84
C ASP A 85 5.42 16.24 -3.65
N VAL A 86 4.88 16.85 -2.58
CA VAL A 86 4.30 16.14 -1.45
C VAL A 86 3.08 15.33 -1.89
N LYS A 87 2.22 15.88 -2.74
CA LYS A 87 1.07 15.16 -3.28
C LYS A 87 1.51 14.00 -4.17
N ALA A 88 2.45 14.21 -5.10
CA ALA A 88 2.96 13.16 -5.96
C ALA A 88 3.71 12.07 -5.18
N TYR A 89 4.41 12.44 -4.11
CA TYR A 89 5.00 11.49 -3.17
C TYR A 89 3.93 10.69 -2.44
N ASN A 90 2.93 11.36 -1.86
CA ASN A 90 1.82 10.71 -1.16
C ASN A 90 1.01 9.80 -2.10
N ASP A 91 0.75 10.23 -3.33
CA ASP A 91 0.05 9.44 -4.35
C ASP A 91 0.87 8.20 -4.73
N ARG A 92 2.19 8.33 -4.95
CA ARG A 92 3.09 7.19 -5.24
C ARG A 92 3.20 6.22 -4.07
N VAL A 93 3.30 6.73 -2.84
CA VAL A 93 3.33 5.91 -1.62
C VAL A 93 1.98 5.21 -1.43
N SER A 94 0.87 5.90 -1.70
CA SER A 94 -0.48 5.34 -1.64
C SER A 94 -0.66 4.21 -2.66
N ASP A 95 -0.21 4.39 -3.90
CA ASP A 95 -0.36 3.37 -4.94
C ASP A 95 0.57 2.17 -4.72
N ALA A 96 1.80 2.40 -4.25
CA ALA A 96 2.70 1.32 -3.83
C ALA A 96 2.14 0.54 -2.62
N ALA A 97 1.54 1.24 -1.65
CA ALA A 97 0.87 0.63 -0.50
C ALA A 97 -0.34 -0.21 -0.93
N LYS A 98 -1.19 0.32 -1.82
CA LYS A 98 -2.34 -0.43 -2.37
C LYS A 98 -1.90 -1.70 -3.09
N SER A 99 -0.92 -1.60 -3.99
CA SER A 99 -0.42 -2.76 -4.73
C SER A 99 0.17 -3.83 -3.80
N TYR A 100 0.87 -3.40 -2.75
CA TYR A 100 1.40 -4.31 -1.73
C TYR A 100 0.27 -5.01 -0.96
N LEU A 101 -0.74 -4.27 -0.49
CA LEU A 101 -1.90 -4.82 0.23
C LEU A 101 -2.72 -5.78 -0.65
N GLU A 102 -2.86 -5.47 -1.94
CA GLU A 102 -3.52 -6.36 -2.91
C GLU A 102 -2.76 -7.69 -3.05
N GLN A 103 -1.43 -7.65 -3.13
CA GLN A 103 -0.61 -8.86 -3.22
C GLN A 103 -0.65 -9.68 -1.92
N GLU A 104 -0.60 -9.02 -0.76
CA GLU A 104 -0.80 -9.66 0.55
C GLU A 104 -2.15 -10.39 0.59
N GLN A 105 -3.24 -9.72 0.19
CA GLN A 105 -4.57 -10.30 0.15
C GLN A 105 -4.66 -11.49 -0.83
N GLN A 106 -4.00 -11.40 -2.00
CA GLN A 106 -3.97 -12.50 -2.97
C GLN A 106 -3.27 -13.73 -2.39
N VAL A 107 -2.15 -13.55 -1.69
CA VAL A 107 -1.44 -14.67 -1.03
C VAL A 107 -2.30 -15.31 0.05
N VAL A 108 -2.89 -14.51 0.93
CA VAL A 108 -3.77 -15.00 1.98
C VAL A 108 -4.98 -15.74 1.39
N ARG A 109 -5.62 -15.18 0.37
CA ARG A 109 -6.74 -15.83 -0.33
C ARG A 109 -6.31 -17.16 -0.95
N ARG A 110 -5.20 -17.18 -1.67
CA ARG A 110 -4.68 -18.40 -2.31
C ARG A 110 -4.38 -19.49 -1.27
N THR A 111 -3.83 -19.10 -0.12
CA THR A 111 -3.60 -19.98 1.01
C THR A 111 -4.91 -20.60 1.50
N TYR A 112 -5.93 -19.80 1.80
CA TYR A 112 -7.21 -20.34 2.27
C TYR A 112 -7.91 -21.22 1.24
N GLU A 113 -7.87 -20.86 -0.05
CA GLU A 113 -8.43 -21.68 -1.13
C GLU A 113 -7.75 -23.05 -1.22
N LEU A 114 -6.42 -23.08 -1.16
CA LEU A 114 -5.66 -24.33 -1.22
C LEU A 114 -5.89 -25.21 0.01
N VAL A 115 -5.91 -24.60 1.21
CA VAL A 115 -6.21 -25.29 2.46
C VAL A 115 -7.62 -25.88 2.42
N GLY A 116 -8.62 -25.08 2.03
CA GLY A 116 -10.00 -25.52 1.91
C GLY A 116 -10.15 -26.70 0.95
N LYS A 117 -9.45 -26.65 -0.19
CA LYS A 117 -9.41 -27.79 -1.12
C LYS A 117 -8.78 -29.03 -0.52
N CYS A 118 -7.64 -28.92 0.16
CA CYS A 118 -6.99 -30.06 0.80
C CYS A 118 -7.88 -30.72 1.87
N VAL A 119 -8.57 -29.91 2.68
CA VAL A 119 -9.50 -30.41 3.70
C VAL A 119 -10.69 -31.11 3.04
N SER A 120 -11.32 -30.47 2.05
CA SER A 120 -12.47 -31.05 1.32
C SER A 120 -12.10 -32.38 0.66
N ASP A 121 -11.04 -32.40 -0.15
CA ASP A 121 -10.67 -33.61 -0.88
C ASP A 121 -10.23 -34.74 0.08
N SER A 122 -9.69 -34.39 1.27
CA SER A 122 -9.39 -35.38 2.33
C SER A 122 -10.66 -35.95 2.97
N GLU A 123 -11.73 -35.16 3.06
CA GLU A 123 -13.04 -35.68 3.48
C GLU A 123 -13.61 -36.61 2.40
N ASP A 124 -13.49 -36.23 1.13
CA ASP A 124 -14.00 -37.03 0.01
C ASP A 124 -13.26 -38.37 -0.11
N ILE A 125 -11.93 -38.39 0.04
CA ILE A 125 -11.15 -39.63 -0.03
C ILE A 125 -11.49 -40.59 1.13
N MET A 126 -11.87 -40.07 2.30
CA MET A 126 -12.42 -40.89 3.38
C MET A 126 -13.85 -41.32 3.05
N GLY A 127 -14.67 -40.43 2.49
CA GLY A 127 -16.06 -40.71 2.11
C GLY A 127 -16.18 -41.90 1.16
N ILE A 128 -15.30 -42.02 0.15
CA ILE A 128 -15.32 -43.14 -0.81
C ILE A 128 -14.95 -44.51 -0.21
N THR A 129 -14.59 -44.55 1.08
CA THR A 129 -14.39 -45.80 1.83
C THR A 129 -15.68 -46.28 2.51
N GLY A 130 -16.79 -45.55 2.38
CA GLY A 130 -18.08 -45.88 2.97
C GLY A 130 -18.89 -46.92 2.23
N GLU A 131 -19.78 -47.61 2.95
CA GLU A 131 -20.65 -48.66 2.41
C GLU A 131 -21.45 -48.19 1.18
N GLU A 132 -21.88 -46.95 1.14
CA GLU A 132 -22.57 -46.33 0.00
C GLU A 132 -21.71 -46.20 -1.27
N PHE A 133 -20.40 -46.35 -1.15
CA PHE A 133 -19.47 -46.39 -2.28
C PHE A 133 -19.05 -47.82 -2.64
N ASP A 134 -19.64 -48.86 -2.04
CA ASP A 134 -19.35 -50.25 -2.39
C ASP A 134 -19.93 -50.63 -3.77
N PRO A 135 -19.10 -50.86 -4.81
CA PRO A 135 -19.59 -51.26 -6.13
C PRO A 135 -20.36 -52.59 -6.14
N SER A 136 -20.18 -53.43 -5.11
CA SER A 136 -20.84 -54.73 -4.98
C SER A 136 -22.35 -54.58 -4.75
N LEU A 137 -22.79 -53.47 -4.16
CA LEU A 137 -24.19 -53.15 -3.88
C LEU A 137 -24.97 -52.68 -5.13
N TYR A 138 -24.29 -52.44 -6.24
CA TYR A 138 -24.87 -51.91 -7.47
C TYR A 138 -24.73 -52.89 -8.63
N GLU A 139 -25.62 -52.76 -9.62
CA GLU A 139 -25.61 -53.57 -10.84
C GLU A 139 -25.50 -52.70 -12.11
N GLY A 140 -25.07 -53.32 -13.21
CA GLY A 140 -25.09 -52.70 -14.55
C GLY A 140 -24.33 -51.37 -14.63
N GLN A 141 -25.02 -50.33 -15.10
CA GLN A 141 -24.45 -49.00 -15.28
C GLN A 141 -24.15 -48.32 -13.94
N SER A 142 -24.99 -48.47 -12.92
CA SER A 142 -24.80 -47.85 -11.60
C SER A 142 -23.50 -48.33 -10.93
N ARG A 143 -23.12 -49.60 -11.10
CA ARG A 143 -21.82 -50.10 -10.64
C ARG A 143 -20.65 -49.36 -11.29
N LYS A 144 -20.73 -49.13 -12.61
CA LYS A 144 -19.70 -48.40 -13.36
C LYS A 144 -19.64 -46.93 -12.95
N ASP A 145 -20.80 -46.33 -12.68
CA ASP A 145 -20.89 -44.93 -12.27
C ASP A 145 -20.26 -44.74 -10.87
N ILE A 146 -20.52 -45.65 -9.92
CA ILE A 146 -19.89 -45.63 -8.58
C ILE A 146 -18.38 -45.86 -8.68
N GLN A 147 -17.92 -46.83 -9.48
CA GLN A 147 -16.49 -47.03 -9.70
C GLN A 147 -15.82 -45.78 -10.27
N LYS A 148 -16.44 -45.18 -11.31
CA LYS A 148 -15.94 -43.95 -11.90
C LYS A 148 -15.88 -42.81 -10.90
N LEU A 149 -16.94 -42.61 -10.10
CA LEU A 149 -16.98 -41.56 -9.08
C LEU A 149 -15.83 -41.72 -8.06
N ARG A 150 -15.54 -42.96 -7.64
CA ARG A 150 -14.41 -43.24 -6.74
C ARG A 150 -13.07 -42.90 -7.39
N ASP A 151 -12.90 -43.25 -8.67
CA ASP A 151 -11.69 -42.95 -9.42
C ASP A 151 -11.52 -41.43 -9.62
N ASP A 152 -12.58 -40.73 -9.99
CA ASP A 152 -12.61 -39.26 -10.15
C ASP A 152 -12.21 -38.56 -8.83
N ILE A 153 -12.79 -38.98 -7.69
CA ILE A 153 -12.43 -38.44 -6.36
C ILE A 153 -10.96 -38.70 -6.00
N ARG A 154 -10.44 -39.90 -6.31
CA ARG A 154 -9.01 -40.21 -6.11
C ARG A 154 -8.11 -39.34 -6.97
N GLU A 155 -8.48 -39.10 -8.22
CA GLU A 155 -7.73 -38.22 -9.12
C GLU A 155 -7.72 -36.77 -8.61
N GLU A 156 -8.86 -36.26 -8.16
CA GLU A 156 -8.97 -34.91 -7.58
C GLU A 156 -8.12 -34.76 -6.32
N TYR A 157 -8.16 -35.73 -5.40
CA TYR A 157 -7.31 -35.77 -4.23
C TYR A 157 -5.82 -35.78 -4.59
N ASN A 158 -5.41 -36.62 -5.54
CA ASN A 158 -4.01 -36.68 -5.98
C ASN A 158 -3.54 -35.36 -6.60
N ALA A 159 -4.44 -34.68 -7.33
CA ALA A 159 -4.16 -33.39 -7.92
C ALA A 159 -3.97 -32.31 -6.85
N SER A 160 -4.86 -32.23 -5.85
CA SER A 160 -4.72 -31.28 -4.75
C SER A 160 -3.52 -31.59 -3.85
N ASP A 161 -3.21 -32.87 -3.62
CA ASP A 161 -2.01 -33.26 -2.89
C ASP A 161 -0.73 -32.82 -3.58
N LYS A 162 -0.63 -33.07 -4.90
CA LYS A 162 0.50 -32.58 -5.69
C LYS A 162 0.60 -31.06 -5.63
N GLN A 163 -0.52 -30.36 -5.76
CA GLN A 163 -0.58 -28.92 -5.69
C GLN A 163 -0.12 -28.42 -4.32
N TRP A 164 -0.63 -29.00 -3.23
CA TRP A 164 -0.25 -28.69 -1.85
C TRP A 164 1.25 -28.83 -1.62
N ARG A 165 1.85 -29.95 -2.05
CA ARG A 165 3.30 -30.18 -1.93
C ARG A 165 4.12 -29.16 -2.72
N SER A 166 3.63 -28.71 -3.87
CA SER A 166 4.33 -27.69 -4.68
C SER A 166 4.15 -26.26 -4.14
N GLU A 167 2.94 -25.89 -3.74
CA GLU A 167 2.59 -24.51 -3.39
C GLU A 167 2.76 -24.20 -1.90
N GLY A 168 2.53 -25.15 -0.99
CA GLY A 168 2.51 -24.91 0.46
C GLY A 168 3.82 -24.33 1.02
N VAL A 169 4.96 -24.71 0.46
CA VAL A 169 6.27 -24.12 0.80
C VAL A 169 6.36 -22.68 0.29
N SER A 170 5.98 -22.44 -0.97
CA SER A 170 6.04 -21.12 -1.59
C SER A 170 5.10 -20.11 -0.92
N LEU A 171 3.91 -20.54 -0.51
CA LEU A 171 2.95 -19.72 0.23
C LEU A 171 3.50 -19.30 1.59
N GLY A 172 4.22 -20.18 2.28
CA GLY A 172 4.89 -19.82 3.54
C GLY A 172 5.97 -18.75 3.37
N LEU A 173 6.73 -18.80 2.27
CA LEU A 173 7.71 -17.77 1.94
C LEU A 173 7.03 -16.45 1.59
N LEU A 174 5.95 -16.49 0.80
CA LEU A 174 5.19 -15.30 0.42
C LEU A 174 4.50 -14.66 1.64
N MET A 175 3.93 -15.45 2.55
CA MET A 175 3.40 -14.95 3.82
C MET A 175 4.50 -14.29 4.65
N SER A 176 5.70 -14.87 4.71
CA SER A 176 6.84 -14.21 5.37
C SER A 176 7.16 -12.86 4.73
N TYR A 177 7.24 -12.82 3.39
CA TYR A 177 7.57 -11.63 2.63
C TYR A 177 6.54 -10.51 2.83
N TYR A 178 5.25 -10.78 2.61
CA TYR A 178 4.19 -9.77 2.69
C TYR A 178 3.82 -9.37 4.12
N HIS A 179 4.24 -10.13 5.13
CA HIS A 179 4.08 -9.73 6.53
C HIS A 179 5.39 -9.23 7.15
N ASN A 180 6.28 -8.60 6.37
CA ASN A 180 7.52 -7.96 6.84
C ASN A 180 8.44 -8.88 7.67
N GLY A 181 8.51 -10.17 7.32
CA GLY A 181 9.30 -11.16 8.05
C GLY A 181 8.74 -11.48 9.44
N ASN A 182 7.45 -11.22 9.70
CA ASN A 182 6.83 -11.54 10.98
C ASN A 182 6.93 -13.05 11.27
N MET A 183 7.82 -13.40 12.18
CA MET A 183 8.12 -14.79 12.53
C MET A 183 6.93 -15.52 13.16
N ASN A 184 5.98 -14.81 13.76
CA ASN A 184 4.76 -15.42 14.29
C ASN A 184 3.85 -15.88 13.15
N VAL A 185 3.74 -15.10 12.06
CA VAL A 185 2.97 -15.49 10.86
C VAL A 185 3.60 -16.74 10.24
N VAL A 186 4.93 -16.76 10.10
CA VAL A 186 5.66 -17.91 9.55
C VAL A 186 5.50 -19.16 10.42
N ALA A 187 5.63 -19.02 11.74
CA ALA A 187 5.45 -20.13 12.68
C ALA A 187 4.02 -20.68 12.63
N SER A 188 3.02 -19.79 12.71
CA SER A 188 1.62 -20.22 12.65
C SER A 188 1.24 -20.84 11.32
N TRP A 189 1.86 -20.42 10.20
CA TRP A 189 1.69 -21.11 8.91
C TRP A 189 2.26 -22.52 8.92
N ARG A 190 3.46 -22.71 9.51
CA ARG A 190 4.06 -24.05 9.63
C ARG A 190 3.19 -24.97 10.48
N ASP A 191 2.68 -24.47 11.61
CA ASP A 191 1.78 -25.25 12.47
C ASP A 191 0.48 -25.64 11.74
N ALA A 192 -0.09 -24.71 10.96
CA ALA A 192 -1.26 -25.00 10.12
C ALA A 192 -0.92 -26.04 9.04
N LYS A 193 0.21 -25.88 8.34
CA LYS A 193 0.68 -26.82 7.32
C LYS A 193 0.87 -28.22 7.89
N ASP A 194 1.54 -28.34 9.04
CA ASP A 194 1.81 -29.63 9.69
C ASP A 194 0.51 -30.29 10.18
N SER A 195 -0.46 -29.50 10.65
CA SER A 195 -1.79 -30.00 11.01
C SER A 195 -2.56 -30.51 9.80
N ILE A 196 -2.46 -29.83 8.66
CA ILE A 196 -3.08 -30.25 7.39
C ILE A 196 -2.43 -31.53 6.86
N ASP A 197 -1.09 -31.61 6.90
CA ASP A 197 -0.36 -32.83 6.53
C ASP A 197 -0.79 -34.01 7.39
N ALA A 198 -0.90 -33.84 8.71
CA ALA A 198 -1.37 -34.89 9.61
C ALA A 198 -2.81 -35.33 9.30
N TYR A 199 -3.70 -34.38 8.93
CA TYR A 199 -5.06 -34.71 8.54
C TYR A 199 -5.11 -35.51 7.24
N LYS A 200 -4.33 -35.09 6.24
CA LYS A 200 -4.18 -35.81 4.97
C LYS A 200 -3.63 -37.21 5.17
N ASP A 201 -2.57 -37.35 5.96
CA ASP A 201 -1.97 -38.65 6.29
C ASP A 201 -2.97 -39.59 6.95
N CYS A 202 -3.84 -39.06 7.82
CA CYS A 202 -4.92 -39.82 8.43
C CYS A 202 -5.96 -40.27 7.39
N ALA A 203 -6.40 -39.36 6.51
CA ALA A 203 -7.35 -39.67 5.43
C ALA A 203 -6.82 -40.74 4.46
N GLU A 204 -5.56 -40.61 4.03
CA GLU A 204 -4.91 -41.67 3.24
C GLU A 204 -4.75 -42.97 4.03
N GLY A 205 -4.55 -42.89 5.35
CA GLY A 205 -4.52 -44.03 6.24
C GLY A 205 -5.82 -44.84 6.19
N GLN A 206 -6.97 -44.15 6.19
CA GLN A 206 -8.29 -44.78 6.03
C GLN A 206 -8.43 -45.44 4.66
N LEU A 207 -8.04 -44.75 3.59
CA LEU A 207 -8.05 -45.32 2.25
C LEU A 207 -7.19 -46.58 2.15
N ARG A 208 -5.94 -46.54 2.65
CA ARG A 208 -5.04 -47.70 2.68
C ARG A 208 -5.61 -48.86 3.49
N ARG A 209 -6.30 -48.56 4.59
CA ARG A 209 -6.98 -49.57 5.40
C ARG A 209 -8.11 -50.24 4.62
N HIS A 210 -8.98 -49.44 3.99
CA HIS A 210 -10.03 -49.92 3.09
C HIS A 210 -9.46 -50.83 2.00
N GLU A 211 -8.40 -50.39 1.31
CA GLU A 211 -7.77 -51.16 0.23
C GLU A 211 -7.12 -52.47 0.70
N LYS A 212 -6.54 -52.48 1.91
CA LYS A 212 -5.92 -53.68 2.47
C LYS A 212 -6.95 -54.69 2.98
N GLU A 213 -7.97 -54.21 3.68
CA GLU A 213 -8.97 -55.04 4.35
C GLU A 213 -10.13 -55.40 3.40
N GLN A 214 -10.29 -54.68 2.28
CA GLN A 214 -11.39 -54.82 1.33
C GLN A 214 -12.77 -54.70 2.02
N ILE A 215 -12.85 -53.84 3.03
CA ILE A 215 -14.07 -53.54 3.78
C ILE A 215 -14.48 -52.10 3.53
N PHE A 216 -15.79 -51.87 3.40
CA PHE A 216 -16.37 -50.54 3.43
C PHE A 216 -16.85 -50.23 4.84
N PHE A 217 -16.68 -48.98 5.27
CA PHE A 217 -16.97 -48.54 6.63
C PHE A 217 -18.36 -47.93 6.74
N LYS A 218 -18.94 -47.98 7.93
CA LYS A 218 -20.20 -47.30 8.21
C LYS A 218 -19.99 -45.79 8.23
N GLU A 219 -21.03 -45.05 7.86
CA GLU A 219 -21.00 -43.57 7.82
C GLU A 219 -20.55 -42.95 9.16
N GLU A 220 -20.97 -43.52 10.30
CA GLU A 220 -20.54 -43.09 11.63
C GLU A 220 -19.04 -43.28 11.92
N ASP A 221 -18.45 -44.36 11.40
CA ASP A 221 -17.02 -44.62 11.50
C ASP A 221 -16.22 -43.64 10.63
N ILE A 222 -16.73 -43.32 9.43
CA ILE A 222 -16.10 -42.35 8.51
C ILE A 222 -16.16 -40.93 9.09
N LYS A 223 -17.32 -40.52 9.63
CA LYS A 223 -17.50 -39.18 10.22
C LYS A 223 -16.61 -38.95 11.44
N SER A 224 -16.37 -40.00 12.22
CA SER A 224 -15.51 -39.93 13.40
C SER A 224 -14.04 -40.15 13.06
N ALA A 225 -13.73 -40.78 11.92
CA ALA A 225 -12.37 -40.94 11.42
C ALA A 225 -11.67 -39.59 11.28
N CYS A 226 -10.44 -39.54 11.76
CA CYS A 226 -9.58 -38.36 11.68
C CYS A 226 -10.17 -37.08 12.33
N SER A 227 -11.16 -37.21 13.20
CA SER A 227 -11.82 -36.07 13.86
C SER A 227 -10.87 -35.26 14.74
N VAL A 228 -9.89 -35.92 15.36
CA VAL A 228 -8.84 -35.28 16.18
C VAL A 228 -7.95 -34.41 15.29
N GLU A 229 -7.48 -34.95 14.17
CA GLU A 229 -6.65 -34.25 13.20
C GLU A 229 -7.42 -33.10 12.54
N LYS A 230 -8.68 -33.32 12.18
CA LYS A 230 -9.58 -32.28 11.64
C LYS A 230 -9.75 -31.13 12.61
N GLN A 231 -9.88 -31.42 13.91
CA GLN A 231 -9.97 -30.37 14.93
C GLN A 231 -8.66 -29.58 15.05
N LYS A 232 -7.50 -30.26 15.01
CA LYS A 232 -6.19 -29.58 15.01
C LYS A 232 -6.02 -28.64 13.81
N VAL A 233 -6.50 -29.03 12.63
CA VAL A 233 -6.52 -28.15 11.45
C VAL A 233 -7.32 -26.89 11.73
N ARG A 234 -8.54 -27.01 12.28
CA ARG A 234 -9.38 -25.85 12.63
C ARG A 234 -8.67 -24.94 13.63
N ASP A 235 -8.17 -25.51 14.72
CA ASP A 235 -7.49 -24.74 15.78
C ASP A 235 -6.26 -23.99 15.22
N ALA A 236 -5.48 -24.64 14.35
CA ALA A 236 -4.31 -24.03 13.73
C ALA A 236 -4.68 -22.91 12.73
N LEU A 237 -5.76 -23.07 11.96
CA LEU A 237 -6.24 -22.05 11.03
C LEU A 237 -6.88 -20.85 11.74
N ASP A 238 -7.59 -21.09 12.85
CA ASP A 238 -8.13 -20.02 13.70
C ASP A 238 -6.98 -19.19 14.29
N ASN A 239 -5.95 -19.87 14.82
CA ASN A 239 -4.75 -19.20 15.32
C ASN A 239 -4.03 -18.40 14.22
N LEU A 240 -3.87 -18.98 13.02
CA LEU A 240 -3.26 -18.30 11.89
C LEU A 240 -4.03 -17.03 11.52
N THR A 241 -5.36 -17.11 11.51
CA THR A 241 -6.24 -15.97 11.21
C THR A 241 -6.03 -14.84 12.22
N VAL A 242 -5.96 -15.16 13.52
CA VAL A 242 -5.67 -14.17 14.57
C VAL A 242 -4.31 -13.52 14.38
N ILE A 243 -3.28 -14.31 14.06
CA ILE A 243 -1.92 -13.80 13.86
C ILE A 243 -1.82 -12.91 12.61
N LEU A 244 -2.48 -13.29 11.51
CA LEU A 244 -2.56 -12.49 10.28
C LEU A 244 -3.26 -11.15 10.54
N GLU A 245 -4.37 -11.15 11.27
CA GLU A 245 -5.09 -9.92 11.59
C GLU A 245 -4.24 -8.97 12.46
N ASN A 246 -3.55 -9.51 13.46
CA ASN A 246 -2.63 -8.71 14.28
C ASN A 246 -1.48 -8.12 13.44
N ALA A 247 -0.91 -8.91 12.53
CA ALA A 247 0.14 -8.45 11.62
C ALA A 247 -0.36 -7.32 10.70
N ARG A 248 -1.59 -7.43 10.21
CA ARG A 248 -2.24 -6.41 9.38
C ARG A 248 -2.46 -5.11 10.15
N LEU A 249 -2.99 -5.18 11.38
CA LEU A 249 -3.22 -4.01 12.24
C LEU A 249 -1.90 -3.28 12.57
N ASP A 250 -0.84 -4.03 12.84
CA ASP A 250 0.48 -3.42 13.12
C ASP A 250 1.13 -2.83 11.86
N ALA A 251 0.89 -3.40 10.68
CA ALA A 251 1.29 -2.78 9.43
C ALA A 251 0.55 -1.45 9.23
N LEU A 252 -0.77 -1.42 9.35
CA LEU A 252 -1.59 -0.21 9.17
C LEU A 252 -1.12 0.97 10.05
N LYS A 253 -0.85 0.73 11.33
CA LYS A 253 -0.32 1.78 12.24
C LYS A 253 0.99 2.41 11.73
N LYS A 254 1.87 1.62 11.09
CA LYS A 254 3.12 2.13 10.53
C LYS A 254 2.89 3.01 9.31
N TRP A 255 1.88 2.71 8.49
CA TRP A 255 1.52 3.52 7.32
C TRP A 255 0.84 4.84 7.71
N GLU A 256 0.11 4.88 8.82
CA GLU A 256 -0.57 6.09 9.31
C GLU A 256 0.35 7.08 10.04
N THR A 257 1.60 6.69 10.34
CA THR A 257 2.57 7.56 11.03
C THR A 257 3.52 8.20 10.01
N PRO A 258 3.47 9.52 9.78
CA PRO A 258 4.39 10.18 8.84
C PRO A 258 5.85 10.01 9.30
N PRO A 259 6.82 9.88 8.37
CA PRO A 259 8.22 10.01 8.72
C PRO A 259 8.46 11.40 9.34
N GLN A 260 9.09 11.42 10.52
CA GLN A 260 9.51 12.66 11.20
C GLN A 260 10.71 13.30 10.51
#